data_AF-A0A958UWV9-F1
#
_entry.id   AF-A0A958UWV9-F1
#
_cell.length_a   1.000
_cell.length_b   1.000
_cell.length_c   1.000
_cell.angle_alpha   90.00
_cell.angle_beta   90.00
_cell.angle_gamma   90.00
#
_symmetry.space_group_name_H-M   'P 1'
#
loop_
_entity.id
_entity.type
_entity.pdbx_description
1 polymer ?
#
loop_
_entity_poly.entity_id
_entity_poly.type
_entity_poly.pdbx_seq_one_letter_code
_entity_poly.pdbx_strand_id
1 'polypeptide(L)'
;TMPGYADDGTNYYTIIGIADNAFSNCTGLTKVTIGVPEGAYYIGNNAFSNCPNLTEISSPYAYEAITIGDSAFSGCSSLTTVNFAEVID
;
A
#
# COMPACT_ATOMS: atom_id res chain seq x y z
N THR A 1 -9.21 0.97 1.99
CA THR A 1 -8.30 1.03 3.15
C THR A 1 -7.87 -0.36 3.52
N MET A 2 -6.57 -0.57 3.72
CA MET A 2 -6.01 -1.81 4.25
C MET A 2 -5.93 -1.72 5.78
N PRO A 3 -6.32 -2.76 6.52
CA PRO A 3 -6.21 -2.76 7.98
C PRO A 3 -4.74 -2.81 8.41
N GLY A 4 -4.45 -2.39 9.65
CA GLY A 4 -3.12 -2.52 10.25
C GLY A 4 -2.80 -3.94 10.73
N TYR A 5 -3.84 -4.75 10.94
CA TYR A 5 -3.75 -6.11 11.43
C TYR A 5 -4.78 -7.02 10.75
N ALA A 6 -4.45 -8.30 10.61
CA ALA A 6 -5.39 -9.36 10.31
C ALA A 6 -5.83 -10.04 11.60
N ASP A 7 -7.11 -10.39 11.69
CA ASP A 7 -7.72 -11.11 12.83
C ASP A 7 -8.30 -12.43 12.30
N ASP A 8 -7.85 -13.56 12.84
CA ASP A 8 -8.36 -14.90 12.49
C ASP A 8 -9.44 -15.42 13.48
N GLY A 9 -9.83 -14.59 14.46
CA GLY A 9 -10.73 -14.93 15.55
C GLY A 9 -10.04 -15.47 16.80
N THR A 10 -8.73 -15.70 16.75
CA THR A 10 -7.92 -16.20 17.87
C THR A 10 -6.61 -15.45 18.06
N ASN A 11 -6.07 -14.85 16.99
CA ASN A 11 -4.82 -14.12 16.99
C ASN A 11 -4.91 -12.85 16.14
N TYR A 12 -4.06 -11.88 16.48
CA TYR A 12 -3.82 -10.68 15.70
C TYR A 12 -2.45 -10.75 15.03
N TYR A 13 -2.40 -10.48 13.73
CA TYR A 13 -1.17 -10.43 12.95
C TYR A 13 -0.97 -9.04 12.37
N THR A 14 0.14 -8.40 12.70
CA THR A 14 0.52 -7.14 12.08
C THR A 14 0.74 -7.34 10.59
N ILE A 15 0.13 -6.48 9.77
CA ILE A 15 0.39 -6.45 8.34
C ILE A 15 1.67 -5.65 8.12
N ILE A 16 2.71 -6.30 7.59
CA ILE A 16 4.03 -5.68 7.37
C ILE A 16 4.28 -5.29 5.89
N GLY A 17 3.33 -5.54 5.01
CA GLY A 17 3.49 -5.21 3.61
C GLY A 17 2.35 -5.66 2.71
N ILE A 18 2.50 -5.30 1.44
CA ILE A 18 1.70 -5.73 0.31
C ILE A 18 2.54 -6.72 -0.49
N ALA A 19 2.00 -7.91 -0.71
CA ALA A 19 2.70 -8.96 -1.44
C ALA A 19 2.88 -8.62 -2.93
N ASP A 20 3.80 -9.33 -3.57
CA ASP A 20 4.02 -9.27 -5.01
C ASP A 20 2.70 -9.49 -5.77
N ASN A 21 2.43 -8.65 -6.77
CA ASN A 21 1.23 -8.68 -7.62
C ASN A 21 -0.13 -8.54 -6.91
N ALA A 22 -0.19 -8.21 -5.61
CA ALA A 22 -1.43 -8.26 -4.82
C ALA A 22 -2.62 -7.49 -5.42
N PHE A 23 -2.35 -6.33 -6.05
CA PHE A 23 -3.32 -5.50 -6.75
C PHE A 23 -2.95 -5.30 -8.23
N SER A 24 -2.18 -6.22 -8.82
CA SER A 24 -1.82 -6.14 -10.23
C SER A 24 -3.07 -6.17 -11.12
N ASN A 25 -3.13 -5.28 -12.11
CA ASN A 25 -4.24 -5.10 -13.06
C ASN A 25 -5.58 -4.71 -12.40
N CYS A 26 -5.57 -4.17 -11.18
CA CYS A 26 -6.78 -3.65 -10.55
C CYS A 26 -7.23 -2.32 -11.19
N THR A 27 -7.88 -2.39 -12.34
CA THR A 27 -8.34 -1.22 -13.10
C THR A 27 -9.44 -0.41 -12.39
N GLY A 28 -10.17 -1.01 -11.44
CA GLY A 28 -11.15 -0.30 -10.61
C GLY A 28 -10.56 0.40 -9.37
N LEU A 29 -9.28 0.18 -9.05
CA LEU A 29 -8.66 0.75 -7.86
C LEU A 29 -8.33 2.22 -8.07
N THR A 30 -8.85 3.10 -7.22
CA THR A 30 -8.68 4.56 -7.34
C THR A 30 -7.81 5.17 -6.25
N LYS A 31 -7.91 4.65 -5.02
CA LYS A 31 -7.16 5.10 -3.85
C LYS A 31 -6.79 3.93 -2.94
N VAL A 32 -5.63 4.03 -2.30
CA VAL A 32 -5.15 3.08 -1.29
C VAL A 32 -4.75 3.86 -0.04
N THR A 33 -5.26 3.43 1.10
CA THR A 33 -4.83 3.91 2.41
C THR A 33 -4.28 2.74 3.19
N ILE A 34 -3.02 2.81 3.60
CA ILE A 34 -2.31 1.76 4.36
C ILE A 34 -2.48 2.06 5.84
N GLY A 35 -3.13 1.16 6.59
CA GLY A 35 -3.51 1.38 7.99
C GLY A 35 -2.52 0.84 9.02
N VAL A 36 -1.24 0.68 8.66
CA VAL A 36 -0.25 0.04 9.54
C VAL A 36 0.43 1.10 10.41
N PRO A 37 0.34 0.97 11.75
CA PRO A 37 0.62 2.07 12.68
C PRO A 37 2.10 2.44 12.83
N GLU A 38 3.03 1.50 12.60
CA GLU A 38 4.46 1.75 12.77
C GLU A 38 5.32 0.65 12.12
N GLY A 39 6.62 0.90 12.04
CA GLY A 39 7.64 -0.06 11.60
C GLY A 39 7.98 0.01 10.11
N ALA A 40 8.64 -1.04 9.63
CA ALA A 40 9.02 -1.16 8.23
C ALA A 40 7.86 -1.71 7.40
N TYR A 41 7.64 -1.11 6.22
CA TYR A 41 6.59 -1.54 5.29
C TYR A 41 7.15 -1.96 3.93
N TYR A 42 6.76 -3.14 3.46
CA TYR A 42 7.16 -3.66 2.16
C TYR A 42 6.04 -3.52 1.13
N ILE A 43 6.34 -3.01 -0.06
CA ILE A 43 5.45 -3.04 -1.21
C ILE A 43 6.10 -3.95 -2.26
N GLY A 44 5.45 -5.06 -2.56
CA GLY A 44 6.00 -6.11 -3.42
C GLY A 44 6.21 -5.74 -4.88
N ASN A 45 6.94 -6.60 -5.57
CA ASN A 45 7.16 -6.50 -7.01
C ASN A 45 5.81 -6.48 -7.73
N ASN A 46 5.62 -5.54 -8.65
CA ASN A 46 4.37 -5.38 -9.40
C ASN A 46 3.10 -5.24 -8.53
N ALA A 47 3.22 -4.89 -7.24
CA ALA A 47 2.11 -4.89 -6.29
C ALA A 47 0.87 -4.13 -6.80
N PHE A 48 1.05 -3.03 -7.51
CA PHE A 48 0.00 -2.23 -8.14
C PHE A 48 0.19 -2.10 -9.65
N SER A 49 0.97 -2.96 -10.30
CA SER A 49 1.24 -2.82 -11.73
C SER A 49 -0.06 -2.79 -12.55
N ASN A 50 -0.16 -1.96 -13.57
CA ASN A 50 -1.32 -1.78 -14.44
C ASN A 50 -2.61 -1.39 -13.69
N CYS A 51 -2.50 -0.50 -12.69
CA CYS A 51 -3.64 0.17 -12.07
C CYS A 51 -3.82 1.60 -12.66
N PRO A 52 -4.38 1.76 -13.88
CA PRO A 52 -4.39 3.05 -14.56
C PRO A 52 -5.25 4.12 -13.86
N ASN A 53 -6.22 3.71 -13.05
CA ASN A 53 -7.11 4.61 -12.32
C ASN A 53 -6.65 4.93 -10.90
N LEU A 54 -5.54 4.32 -10.43
CA LEU A 54 -5.01 4.59 -9.10
C LEU A 54 -4.41 6.00 -9.10
N THR A 55 -4.93 6.86 -8.23
CA THR A 55 -4.56 8.28 -8.13
C THR A 55 -3.73 8.60 -6.90
N GLU A 56 -3.94 7.84 -5.82
CA GLU A 56 -3.40 8.16 -4.51
C GLU A 56 -3.06 6.89 -3.73
N ILE A 57 -1.89 6.90 -3.12
CA ILE A 57 -1.50 5.97 -2.06
C ILE A 57 -1.10 6.81 -0.85
N SER A 58 -1.76 6.59 0.28
CA SER A 58 -1.53 7.34 1.51
C SER A 58 -1.43 6.44 2.74
N SER A 59 -0.81 6.95 3.80
CA SER A 59 -0.81 6.39 5.15
C SER A 59 -1.07 7.52 6.15
N PRO A 60 -1.89 7.32 7.19
CA PRO A 60 -2.01 8.27 8.30
C PRO A 60 -0.84 8.15 9.29
N TYR A 61 0.03 7.14 9.13
CA TYR A 61 1.17 6.85 10.00
C TYR A 61 2.49 7.10 9.30
N ALA A 62 3.51 7.45 10.08
CA ALA A 62 4.89 7.53 9.62
C ALA A 62 5.56 6.15 9.69
N TYR A 63 6.19 5.73 8.59
CA TYR A 63 7.00 4.51 8.57
C TYR A 63 8.47 4.83 8.83
N GLU A 64 9.15 3.93 9.54
CA GLU A 64 10.61 4.04 9.75
C GLU A 64 11.37 3.75 8.45
N ALA A 65 10.86 2.82 7.65
CA ALA A 65 11.43 2.43 6.36
C ALA A 65 10.36 1.89 5.43
N ILE A 66 10.50 2.18 4.14
CA ILE A 66 9.63 1.64 3.09
C ILE A 66 10.49 1.04 2.02
N THR A 67 10.26 -0.25 1.75
CA THR A 67 10.90 -0.95 0.64
C THR A 67 9.88 -1.12 -0.46
N ILE A 68 10.25 -0.71 -1.68
CA ILE A 68 9.39 -0.78 -2.87
C ILE A 68 10.06 -1.74 -3.85
N GLY A 69 9.35 -2.80 -4.20
CA GLY A 69 9.77 -3.80 -5.17
C GLY A 69 9.72 -3.29 -6.60
N ASP A 70 10.33 -4.04 -7.49
CA ASP A 70 10.46 -3.69 -8.89
C ASP A 70 9.09 -3.52 -9.55
N SER A 71 8.94 -2.47 -10.36
CA SER A 71 7.72 -2.19 -11.11
C SER A 71 6.43 -2.12 -10.27
N ALA A 72 6.52 -1.89 -8.96
CA ALA A 72 5.37 -1.87 -8.05
C ALA A 72 4.24 -0.95 -8.53
N PHE A 73 4.56 0.15 -9.21
CA PHE A 73 3.59 1.11 -9.77
C PHE A 73 3.66 1.24 -11.30
N SER A 74 4.26 0.27 -11.99
CA SER A 74 4.35 0.29 -13.46
C SER A 74 2.95 0.35 -14.07
N GLY A 75 2.69 1.23 -15.04
CA GLY A 75 1.36 1.36 -15.65
C GLY A 75 0.30 2.06 -14.78
N CYS A 76 0.64 2.59 -13.60
CA CYS A 76 -0.24 3.46 -12.81
C CYS A 76 -0.27 4.88 -13.36
N SER A 77 -0.84 5.06 -14.56
CA SER A 77 -0.74 6.33 -15.32
C SER A 77 -1.40 7.54 -14.64
N SER A 78 -2.36 7.33 -13.73
CA SER A 78 -3.04 8.41 -13.01
C SER A 78 -2.48 8.67 -11.61
N LEU A 79 -1.44 7.96 -11.18
CA LEU A 79 -0.89 8.08 -9.84
C LEU A 79 -0.12 9.38 -9.71
N THR A 80 -0.68 10.33 -8.97
CA THR A 80 -0.08 11.66 -8.75
C THR A 80 0.47 11.83 -7.35
N THR A 81 -0.05 11.07 -6.38
CA THR A 81 0.32 11.21 -4.97
C THR A 81 0.69 9.87 -4.36
N VAL A 82 1.89 9.81 -3.81
CA VAL A 82 2.35 8.75 -2.90
C VAL A 82 2.84 9.43 -1.64
N ASN A 83 2.05 9.38 -0.57
CA ASN A 83 2.37 10.03 0.69
C ASN A 83 2.42 9.01 1.83
N PHE A 84 3.61 8.81 2.38
CA PHE A 84 3.84 7.93 3.52
C PHE A 84 4.35 8.69 4.75
N ALA A 85 4.31 10.02 4.70
CA ALA A 85 4.56 10.85 5.86
C ALA A 85 3.28 10.95 6.70
N GLU A 86 3.44 11.24 7.99
CA GLU A 86 2.33 11.52 8.90
C GLU A 86 1.40 12.58 8.28
N VAL A 87 0.18 12.17 7.96
CA VAL A 87 -0.88 13.10 7.57
C VAL A 87 -1.51 13.57 8.88
N ILE A 88 -1.04 14.72 9.39
CA ILE A 88 -1.69 15.40 10.50
C ILE A 88 -2.99 16.00 9.96
N ASP A 89 -4.11 15.34 10.22
CA ASP A 89 -5.47 15.88 9.99
C ASP A 89 -5.94 16.66 11.23
#